data_AF-A0A2P6VER0-F1
#
_entry.id   AF-A0A2P6VER0-F1
#
_cell.length_a   1.000
_cell.length_b   1.000
_cell.length_c   1.000
_cell.angle_alpha   90.00
_cell.angle_beta   90.00
_cell.angle_gamma   90.00
#
_symmetry.space_group_name_H-M   'P 1'
#
loop_
_entity.id
_entity.type
_entity.pdbx_description
1 polymer ?
#
loop_
_entity_poly.entity_id
_entity_poly.type
_entity_poly.pdbx_seq_one_letter_code
_entity_poly.pdbx_strand_id
1 'polypeptide(L)'
;MACTIASRASQSLWRAPGRSGSRTGRRCAVRVAATSWDPEGLFKGGPQEGLIERKMFFQQVQGDKQFAIKMEEFAAKEAEELQKKRDARQVPEAIEDLVEFFLDTEATEMEFEVARCRPRLTPDFFAHLDKRVGLERFSPIPDEDKLAELETLRDYLNEAVEAVEKAAATLAAPQDRLKKLLEAKDKKAVLLEMAAANEIDRAMIDLLDQNIEGATAAKQDQAAEFMRKVKQAALRYLV
;
A
#
# COMPACT_ATOMS: atom_id res chain seq x y z
N MET A 1 9.41 62.46 -5.52
CA MET A 1 8.43 61.55 -6.17
C MET A 1 7.67 60.82 -5.08
N ALA A 2 6.33 60.86 -5.18
CA ALA A 2 5.35 60.15 -4.35
C ALA A 2 5.61 58.62 -4.33
N CYS A 3 5.15 57.80 -3.38
CA CYS A 3 3.77 57.71 -2.92
C CYS A 3 3.66 57.11 -1.51
N THR A 4 2.78 57.72 -0.73
CA THR A 4 2.27 57.40 0.59
C THR A 4 1.12 56.38 0.49
N ILE A 5 0.82 55.63 1.55
CA ILE A 5 -0.45 55.71 2.31
C ILE A 5 -0.32 54.85 3.57
N ALA A 6 -0.49 55.53 4.71
CA ALA A 6 -0.76 54.98 6.02
C ALA A 6 -2.23 55.25 6.37
N SER A 7 -2.86 54.44 7.23
CA SER A 7 -4.02 54.87 8.04
C SER A 7 -4.29 53.84 9.14
N ARG A 8 -3.90 54.10 10.38
CA ARG A 8 -4.59 54.84 11.47
C ARG A 8 -5.31 53.90 12.44
N ALA A 9 -4.68 53.73 13.59
CA ALA A 9 -5.33 53.41 14.85
C ALA A 9 -6.20 54.60 15.30
N SER A 10 -7.35 54.30 15.89
CA SER A 10 -8.11 55.25 16.70
C SER A 10 -8.41 54.62 18.05
N GLN A 11 -7.91 55.28 19.10
CA GLN A 11 -8.19 55.02 20.51
C GLN A 11 -9.41 55.85 20.93
N SER A 12 -10.24 55.28 21.81
CA SER A 12 -10.71 55.95 23.05
C SER A 12 -11.59 54.96 23.80
N LEU A 13 -11.12 54.45 24.94
CA LEU A 13 -11.45 54.90 26.30
C LEU A 13 -12.91 54.64 26.64
N TRP A 14 -13.18 53.70 27.56
CA TRP A 14 -13.94 53.90 28.80
C TRP A 14 -13.63 52.72 29.76
N ARG A 15 -13.31 53.04 31.02
CA ARG A 15 -13.01 52.09 32.11
C ARG A 15 -14.29 51.57 32.77
N ALA A 16 -14.13 50.41 33.42
CA ALA A 16 -15.09 49.47 34.03
C ALA A 16 -16.15 50.04 35.02
N PRO A 17 -17.12 49.20 35.46
CA PRO A 17 -16.86 48.42 36.67
C PRO A 17 -17.44 47.00 36.72
N GLY A 18 -16.87 46.17 37.61
CA GLY A 18 -17.68 45.32 38.48
C GLY A 18 -17.83 43.84 38.11
N ARG A 19 -16.97 43.00 38.71
CA ARG A 19 -17.31 41.61 39.05
C ARG A 19 -18.49 41.59 40.03
N SER A 20 -19.58 40.93 39.67
CA SER A 20 -20.44 40.20 40.61
C SER A 20 -21.33 39.20 39.86
N GLY A 21 -21.66 38.09 40.52
CA GLY A 21 -22.85 37.31 40.18
C GLY A 21 -22.63 36.07 39.32
N SER A 22 -22.32 34.96 39.98
CA SER A 22 -22.62 33.61 39.53
C SER A 22 -24.03 33.48 38.94
N ARG A 23 -24.16 32.96 37.71
CA ARG A 23 -25.36 32.21 37.28
C ARG A 23 -24.92 31.14 36.30
N THR A 24 -24.62 29.96 36.83
CA THR A 24 -24.68 28.69 36.09
C THR A 24 -26.13 28.48 35.64
N GLY A 25 -26.48 29.06 34.50
CA GLY A 25 -27.72 28.76 33.81
C GLY A 25 -27.64 27.35 33.23
N ARG A 26 -27.99 26.34 34.04
CA ARG A 26 -28.37 25.04 33.51
C ARG A 26 -29.51 25.30 32.54
N ARG A 27 -29.26 25.14 31.23
CA ARG A 27 -30.34 24.96 30.26
C ARG A 27 -31.00 23.64 30.61
N CYS A 28 -32.04 23.69 31.45
CA CYS A 28 -32.94 22.57 31.65
C CYS A 28 -33.53 22.22 30.30
N ALA A 29 -33.20 21.03 29.79
CA ALA A 29 -33.97 20.41 28.72
C ALA A 29 -35.43 20.37 29.19
N VAL A 30 -36.32 21.01 28.44
CA VAL A 30 -37.77 20.91 28.66
C VAL A 30 -38.12 19.45 28.38
N ARG A 31 -38.25 18.63 29.44
CA ARG A 31 -38.85 17.30 29.34
C ARG A 31 -40.36 17.52 29.27
N VAL A 32 -40.90 17.50 28.06
CA VAL A 32 -42.35 17.43 27.87
C VAL A 32 -42.80 16.06 28.37
N ALA A 33 -43.20 15.97 29.64
CA ALA A 33 -43.86 14.82 30.22
C ALA A 33 -45.37 14.90 29.92
N ALA A 34 -45.74 14.84 28.65
CA ALA A 34 -47.14 14.79 28.21
C ALA A 34 -47.38 13.52 27.39
N THR A 35 -47.10 12.36 27.99
CA THR A 35 -47.53 11.03 27.51
C THR A 35 -47.85 10.11 28.68
N SER A 36 -48.43 10.64 29.76
CA SER A 36 -48.84 9.81 30.91
C SER A 36 -50.22 9.16 30.73
N TRP A 37 -50.93 9.47 29.64
CA TRP A 37 -52.20 8.83 29.28
C TRP A 37 -52.09 8.17 27.89
N ASP A 38 -51.84 6.85 27.90
CA ASP A 38 -51.82 5.99 26.72
C ASP A 38 -52.60 4.70 27.05
N PRO A 39 -53.94 4.74 27.01
CA PRO A 39 -54.80 3.62 27.43
C PRO A 39 -54.72 2.41 26.48
N GLU A 40 -54.23 2.60 25.26
CA GLU A 40 -54.07 1.57 24.22
C GLU A 40 -52.62 1.03 24.13
N GLY A 41 -51.70 1.58 24.94
CA GLY A 41 -50.30 1.15 24.99
C GLY A 41 -49.55 1.28 23.67
N LEU A 42 -49.91 2.27 22.86
CA LEU A 42 -49.35 2.49 21.52
C LEU A 42 -47.88 2.94 21.59
N PHE A 43 -47.49 3.66 22.64
CA PHE A 43 -46.14 4.17 22.86
C PHE A 43 -45.42 3.31 23.90
N LYS A 44 -44.81 2.21 23.43
CA LYS A 44 -44.08 1.22 24.25
C LYS A 44 -42.82 1.75 24.96
N GLY A 45 -42.49 3.03 24.86
CA GLY A 45 -41.32 3.63 25.49
C GLY A 45 -41.32 5.16 25.45
N GLY A 46 -40.48 5.78 26.27
CA GLY A 46 -40.28 7.23 26.29
C GLY A 46 -39.65 7.76 24.99
N PRO A 47 -39.71 9.09 24.75
CA PRO A 47 -39.14 9.71 23.56
C PRO A 47 -37.65 9.36 23.43
N GLN A 48 -37.27 8.75 22.31
CA GLN A 48 -35.88 8.44 22.02
C GLN A 48 -35.16 9.71 21.55
N GLU A 49 -34.16 10.15 22.31
CA GLU A 49 -33.29 11.26 21.92
C GLU A 49 -32.29 10.83 20.83
N GLY A 50 -31.85 11.77 19.99
CA GLY A 50 -30.81 11.51 18.97
C GLY A 50 -31.26 10.76 17.70
N LEU A 51 -32.57 10.59 17.46
CA LEU A 51 -33.08 9.90 16.27
C LEU A 51 -32.66 10.55 14.94
N ILE A 52 -32.59 11.89 14.90
CA ILE A 52 -32.15 12.64 13.71
C ILE A 52 -30.66 12.39 13.46
N GLU A 53 -29.82 12.48 14.49
CA GLU A 53 -28.38 12.22 14.40
C GLU A 53 -28.10 10.79 13.92
N ARG A 54 -28.82 9.79 14.45
CA ARG A 54 -28.72 8.40 14.00
C ARG A 54 -29.13 8.22 12.53
N LYS A 55 -30.19 8.89 12.07
CA LYS A 55 -30.63 8.84 10.67
C LYS A 55 -29.62 9.51 9.74
N MET A 56 -29.10 10.68 10.13
CA MET A 56 -28.06 11.39 9.37
C MET A 56 -26.78 10.57 9.27
N PHE A 57 -26.35 9.97 10.39
CA PHE A 57 -25.19 9.06 10.41
C PHE A 57 -25.42 7.84 9.50
N PHE A 58 -26.59 7.21 9.56
CA PHE A 58 -26.90 6.06 8.71
C PHE A 58 -26.93 6.43 7.22
N GLN A 59 -27.48 7.61 6.89
CA GLN A 59 -27.50 8.11 5.51
C GLN A 59 -26.10 8.45 4.99
N GLN A 60 -25.24 9.04 5.83
CA GLN A 60 -23.83 9.26 5.50
C GLN A 60 -23.10 7.94 5.27
N VAL A 61 -23.22 6.98 6.20
CA VAL A 61 -22.60 5.65 6.05
C VAL A 61 -23.11 4.92 4.79
N GLN A 62 -24.38 5.07 4.44
CA GLN A 62 -24.92 4.50 3.19
C GLN A 62 -24.38 5.21 1.94
N GLY A 63 -24.29 6.54 1.96
CA GLY A 63 -23.68 7.32 0.89
C GLY A 63 -22.21 6.95 0.69
N ASP A 64 -21.45 6.86 1.78
CA ASP A 64 -20.03 6.47 1.79
C ASP A 64 -19.84 5.05 1.28
N LYS A 65 -20.73 4.11 1.66
CA LYS A 65 -20.72 2.74 1.12
C LYS A 65 -20.98 2.71 -0.38
N GLN A 66 -21.98 3.45 -0.86
CA GLN A 66 -22.27 3.52 -2.29
C GLN A 66 -21.14 4.20 -3.07
N PHE A 67 -20.50 5.20 -2.48
CA PHE A 67 -19.33 5.85 -3.05
C PHE A 67 -18.14 4.89 -3.11
N ALA A 68 -17.85 4.16 -2.02
CA ALA A 68 -16.80 3.16 -1.97
C ALA A 68 -17.00 2.09 -3.04
N ILE A 69 -18.21 1.54 -3.18
CA ILE A 69 -18.52 0.55 -4.22
C ILE A 69 -18.27 1.12 -5.62
N LYS A 70 -18.72 2.35 -5.90
CA LYS A 70 -18.48 2.99 -7.20
C LYS A 70 -16.99 3.20 -7.45
N MET A 71 -16.24 3.68 -6.45
CA MET A 71 -14.79 3.86 -6.57
C MET A 71 -14.07 2.54 -6.83
N GLU A 72 -14.47 1.46 -6.15
CA GLU A 72 -13.95 0.11 -6.39
C GLU A 72 -14.25 -0.37 -7.82
N GLU A 73 -15.47 -0.16 -8.32
CA GLU A 73 -15.84 -0.50 -9.70
C GLU A 73 -15.04 0.30 -10.74
N PHE A 74 -14.75 1.58 -10.48
CA PHE A 74 -13.92 2.39 -11.36
C PHE A 74 -12.46 1.89 -11.35
N ALA A 75 -11.89 1.67 -10.17
CA ALA A 75 -10.54 1.14 -10.03
C ALA A 75 -10.39 -0.23 -10.70
N ALA A 76 -11.39 -1.10 -10.59
CA ALA A 76 -11.39 -2.40 -11.26
C ALA A 76 -11.40 -2.26 -12.78
N LYS A 77 -12.21 -1.36 -13.34
CA LYS A 77 -12.24 -1.10 -14.79
C LYS A 77 -10.91 -0.54 -15.30
N GLU A 78 -10.32 0.40 -14.58
CA GLU A 78 -9.00 0.95 -14.92
C GLU A 78 -7.92 -0.14 -14.89
N ALA A 79 -7.93 -1.00 -13.86
CA ALA A 79 -7.02 -2.14 -13.77
C ALA A 79 -7.20 -3.12 -14.94
N GLU A 80 -8.43 -3.41 -15.33
CA GLU A 80 -8.72 -4.26 -16.50
C GLU A 80 -8.25 -3.64 -17.82
N GLU A 81 -8.43 -2.33 -17.99
CA GLU A 81 -7.95 -1.62 -19.18
C GLU A 81 -6.42 -1.61 -19.26
N LEU A 82 -5.74 -1.37 -18.14
CA LEU A 82 -4.28 -1.48 -18.04
C LEU A 82 -3.83 -2.91 -18.36
N GLN A 83 -4.50 -3.92 -17.82
CA GLN A 83 -4.18 -5.32 -18.11
C GLN A 83 -4.34 -5.64 -19.60
N LYS A 84 -5.43 -5.18 -20.23
CA LYS A 84 -5.63 -5.34 -21.69
C LYS A 84 -4.53 -4.68 -22.50
N LYS A 85 -4.03 -3.50 -22.08
CA LYS A 85 -2.90 -2.82 -22.73
C LYS A 85 -1.61 -3.65 -22.60
N ARG A 86 -1.33 -4.19 -21.42
CA ARG A 86 -0.16 -5.06 -21.15
C ARG A 86 -0.18 -6.34 -21.96
N ASP A 87 -1.35 -6.97 -22.03
CA ASP A 87 -1.55 -8.22 -22.77
C ASP A 87 -1.48 -8.00 -24.30
N ALA A 88 -1.91 -6.83 -24.77
CA ALA A 88 -1.83 -6.45 -26.18
C ALA A 88 -0.39 -6.15 -26.66
N ARG A 89 0.50 -5.71 -25.74
CA ARG A 89 1.91 -5.46 -26.07
C ARG A 89 2.67 -6.79 -26.21
N GLN A 90 3.38 -6.94 -27.33
CA GLN A 90 4.21 -8.10 -27.62
C GLN A 90 5.68 -7.76 -27.36
N VAL A 91 6.33 -8.55 -26.51
CA VAL A 91 7.76 -8.38 -26.18
C VAL A 91 8.61 -8.90 -27.35
N PRO A 92 9.45 -8.05 -27.98
CA PRO A 92 10.32 -8.46 -29.07
C PRO A 92 11.37 -9.49 -28.66
N GLU A 93 11.73 -10.42 -29.55
CA GLU A 93 12.74 -11.45 -29.29
C GLU A 93 14.18 -10.97 -29.52
N ALA A 94 14.37 -10.01 -30.43
CA ALA A 94 15.69 -9.47 -30.73
C ALA A 94 16.12 -8.42 -29.68
N ILE A 95 17.43 -8.38 -29.40
CA ILE A 95 18.05 -7.45 -28.45
C ILE A 95 17.92 -5.99 -28.93
N GLU A 96 18.02 -5.77 -30.24
CA GLU A 96 17.91 -4.45 -30.87
C GLU A 96 16.51 -3.85 -30.67
N ASP A 97 15.49 -4.62 -31.05
CA ASP A 97 14.08 -4.26 -30.92
C ASP A 97 13.67 -4.08 -29.45
N LEU A 98 14.32 -4.80 -28.52
CA LEU A 98 14.03 -4.68 -27.09
C LEU A 98 14.42 -3.29 -26.53
N VAL A 99 15.48 -2.67 -27.05
CA VAL A 99 15.87 -1.30 -26.65
C VAL A 99 14.80 -0.31 -27.11
N GLU A 100 14.32 -0.44 -28.35
CA GLU A 100 13.29 0.42 -28.92
C GLU A 100 11.95 0.26 -28.18
N PHE A 101 11.61 -0.99 -27.85
CA PHE A 101 10.44 -1.30 -27.03
C PHE A 101 10.45 -0.56 -25.68
N PHE A 102 11.61 -0.46 -25.02
CA PHE A 102 11.71 0.29 -23.77
C PHE A 102 11.66 1.81 -23.98
N LEU A 103 12.24 2.34 -25.05
CA LEU A 103 12.12 3.76 -25.38
C LEU A 103 10.66 4.17 -25.65
N ASP A 104 9.87 3.29 -26.28
CA ASP A 104 8.44 3.50 -26.54
C ASP A 104 7.55 3.23 -25.31
N THR A 105 8.12 2.72 -24.21
CA THR A 105 7.38 2.35 -23.01
C THR A 105 7.11 3.56 -22.13
N GLU A 106 5.85 3.75 -21.75
CA GLU A 106 5.45 4.78 -20.79
C GLU A 106 6.09 4.54 -19.41
N ALA A 107 6.52 5.62 -18.74
CA ALA A 107 7.17 5.55 -17.43
C ALA A 107 6.35 4.78 -16.37
N THR A 108 5.01 4.85 -16.42
CA THR A 108 4.09 4.16 -15.51
C THR A 108 4.07 2.64 -15.71
N GLU A 109 4.38 2.17 -16.92
CA GLU A 109 4.41 0.74 -17.29
C GLU A 109 5.82 0.16 -17.29
N MET A 110 6.84 1.01 -17.20
CA MET A 110 8.24 0.62 -17.26
C MET A 110 8.61 -0.43 -16.21
N GLU A 111 8.20 -0.24 -14.95
CA GLU A 111 8.47 -1.20 -13.87
C GLU A 111 7.89 -2.59 -14.17
N PHE A 112 6.68 -2.63 -14.73
CA PHE A 112 6.02 -3.88 -15.10
C PHE A 112 6.74 -4.58 -16.26
N GLU A 113 7.09 -3.83 -17.30
CA GLU A 113 7.76 -4.39 -18.47
C GLU A 113 9.19 -4.84 -18.14
N VAL A 114 9.91 -4.12 -17.26
CA VAL A 114 11.22 -4.55 -16.76
C VAL A 114 11.11 -5.86 -15.98
N ALA A 115 10.12 -5.98 -15.09
CA ALA A 115 9.89 -7.23 -14.35
C ALA A 115 9.55 -8.40 -15.30
N ARG A 116 8.72 -8.16 -16.32
CA ARG A 116 8.35 -9.13 -17.36
C ARG A 116 9.54 -9.56 -18.21
N CYS A 117 10.39 -8.61 -18.60
CA CYS A 117 11.53 -8.83 -19.47
C CYS A 117 12.82 -9.20 -18.73
N ARG A 118 12.79 -9.28 -17.38
CA ARG A 118 13.97 -9.57 -16.56
C ARG A 118 14.83 -10.73 -17.08
N PRO A 119 14.30 -11.90 -17.51
CA PRO A 119 15.13 -12.98 -18.04
C PRO A 119 15.95 -12.62 -19.29
N ARG A 120 15.52 -11.60 -20.04
CA ARG A 120 16.16 -11.11 -21.28
C ARG A 120 17.14 -9.97 -21.02
N LEU A 121 17.04 -9.29 -19.88
CA LEU A 121 17.97 -8.24 -19.44
C LEU A 121 19.26 -8.87 -18.90
N THR A 122 20.02 -9.49 -19.82
CA THR A 122 21.31 -10.13 -19.54
C THR A 122 22.45 -9.12 -19.64
N PRO A 123 23.65 -9.46 -19.14
CA PRO A 123 24.84 -8.63 -19.37
C PRO A 123 25.12 -8.34 -20.85
N ASP A 124 24.76 -9.27 -21.75
CA ASP A 124 24.90 -9.10 -23.19
C ASP A 124 23.99 -7.99 -23.75
N PHE A 125 22.78 -7.85 -23.19
CA PHE A 125 21.87 -6.75 -23.52
C PHE A 125 22.47 -5.40 -23.10
N PHE A 126 23.00 -5.30 -21.88
CA PHE A 126 23.64 -4.06 -21.40
C PHE A 126 24.89 -3.72 -22.20
N ALA A 127 25.69 -4.72 -22.59
CA ALA A 127 26.82 -4.51 -23.50
C ALA A 127 26.37 -4.02 -24.88
N HIS A 128 25.20 -4.44 -25.38
CA HIS A 128 24.62 -3.91 -26.60
C HIS A 128 24.14 -2.46 -26.43
N LEU A 129 23.50 -2.14 -25.30
CA LEU A 129 23.05 -0.79 -24.99
C LEU A 129 24.22 0.20 -24.84
N ASP A 130 25.30 -0.21 -24.14
CA ASP A 130 26.52 0.57 -24.00
C ASP A 130 27.20 0.82 -25.36
N LYS A 131 27.14 -0.15 -26.29
CA LYS A 131 27.60 0.06 -27.68
C LYS A 131 26.76 1.10 -28.41
N ARG A 132 25.43 1.07 -28.30
CA ARG A 132 24.54 2.08 -28.92
C ARG A 132 24.83 3.48 -28.37
N VAL A 133 24.96 3.60 -27.04
CA VAL A 133 25.36 4.83 -26.37
C VAL A 133 26.72 5.31 -26.89
N GLY A 134 27.70 4.40 -27.01
CA GLY A 134 29.01 4.72 -27.58
C GLY A 134 28.96 5.20 -29.04
N LEU A 135 28.15 4.54 -29.89
CA LEU A 135 27.98 4.92 -31.29
C LEU A 135 27.37 6.33 -31.43
N GLU A 136 26.41 6.67 -30.59
CA GLU A 136 25.79 8.01 -30.59
C GLU A 136 26.75 9.07 -30.03
N ARG A 137 27.49 8.75 -28.95
CA ARG A 137 28.49 9.63 -28.32
C ARG A 137 29.62 10.03 -29.27
N PHE A 138 30.09 9.09 -30.08
CA PHE A 138 31.22 9.30 -30.99
C PHE A 138 30.78 9.50 -32.44
N SER A 139 29.49 9.76 -32.68
CA SER A 139 28.98 10.04 -34.02
C SER A 139 29.51 11.40 -34.51
N PRO A 140 29.66 11.59 -35.84
CA PRO A 140 30.17 12.84 -36.39
C PRO A 140 29.22 14.04 -36.19
N ILE A 141 27.93 13.77 -35.95
CA ILE A 141 26.90 14.76 -35.61
C ILE A 141 26.10 14.14 -34.45
N PRO A 142 26.53 14.38 -33.20
CA PRO A 142 25.87 13.78 -32.05
C PRO A 142 24.48 14.40 -31.86
N ASP A 143 23.49 13.54 -31.69
CA ASP A 143 22.16 13.93 -31.23
C ASP A 143 22.14 13.88 -29.69
N GLU A 144 22.25 15.04 -29.06
CA GLU A 144 22.34 15.17 -27.60
C GLU A 144 21.08 14.66 -26.89
N ASP A 145 19.91 14.83 -27.51
CA ASP A 145 18.62 14.43 -26.94
C ASP A 145 18.53 12.89 -26.91
N LYS A 146 18.80 12.25 -28.06
CA LYS A 146 18.80 10.79 -28.18
C LYS A 146 19.85 10.12 -27.31
N LEU A 147 20.99 10.77 -27.15
CA LEU A 147 22.06 10.30 -26.26
C LEU A 147 21.61 10.33 -24.80
N ALA A 148 20.97 11.42 -24.35
CA ALA A 148 20.40 11.52 -23.02
C ALA A 148 19.31 10.47 -22.77
N GLU A 149 18.44 10.21 -23.75
CA GLU A 149 17.41 9.16 -23.67
C GLU A 149 18.02 7.76 -23.45
N LEU A 150 19.06 7.41 -24.21
CA LEU A 150 19.71 6.10 -24.08
C LEU A 150 20.47 5.95 -22.76
N GLU A 151 21.13 7.01 -22.28
CA GLU A 151 21.85 7.01 -21.01
C GLU A 151 20.89 6.90 -19.82
N THR A 152 19.81 7.68 -19.83
CA THR A 152 18.78 7.62 -18.78
C THR A 152 18.08 6.27 -18.76
N LEU A 153 17.78 5.69 -19.93
CA LEU A 153 17.23 4.34 -20.03
C LEU A 153 18.20 3.31 -19.45
N ARG A 154 19.49 3.40 -19.79
CA ARG A 154 20.52 2.46 -19.30
C ARG A 154 20.64 2.49 -17.79
N ASP A 155 20.67 3.67 -17.18
CA ASP A 155 20.78 3.80 -15.73
C ASP A 155 19.50 3.33 -15.03
N TYR A 156 18.32 3.70 -15.56
CA TYR A 156 17.04 3.22 -15.05
C TYR A 156 16.94 1.70 -15.09
N LEU A 157 17.27 1.06 -16.21
CA LEU A 157 17.17 -0.39 -16.35
C LEU A 157 18.11 -1.13 -15.39
N ASN A 158 19.30 -0.59 -15.12
CA ASN A 158 20.21 -1.17 -14.13
C ASN A 158 19.61 -1.11 -12.72
N GLU A 159 19.11 0.07 -12.30
CA GLU A 159 18.51 0.24 -10.98
C GLU A 159 17.25 -0.62 -10.81
N ALA A 160 16.39 -0.67 -11.83
CA ALA A 160 15.17 -1.45 -11.82
C ALA A 160 15.45 -2.96 -11.78
N VAL A 161 16.46 -3.45 -12.51
CA VAL A 161 16.89 -4.85 -12.43
C VAL A 161 17.36 -5.21 -11.03
N GLU A 162 18.19 -4.37 -10.41
CA GLU A 162 18.61 -4.59 -9.02
C GLU A 162 17.43 -4.58 -8.05
N ALA A 163 16.46 -3.68 -8.24
CA ALA A 163 15.27 -3.60 -7.40
C ALA A 163 14.42 -4.88 -7.52
N VAL A 164 14.21 -5.38 -8.73
CA VAL A 164 13.49 -6.64 -8.99
C VAL A 164 14.21 -7.82 -8.35
N GLU A 165 15.54 -7.90 -8.45
CA GLU A 165 16.33 -8.96 -7.80
C GLU A 165 16.26 -8.90 -6.28
N LYS A 166 16.36 -7.70 -5.70
CA LYS A 166 16.21 -7.49 -4.25
C LYS A 166 14.80 -7.91 -3.80
N ALA A 167 13.76 -7.55 -4.54
CA ALA A 167 12.39 -7.96 -4.25
C ALA A 167 12.18 -9.48 -4.38
N ALA A 168 12.79 -10.12 -5.38
CA ALA A 168 12.74 -11.58 -5.52
C ALA A 168 13.45 -12.27 -4.35
N ALA A 169 14.61 -11.75 -3.92
CA ALA A 169 15.36 -12.28 -2.79
C ALA A 169 14.61 -12.14 -1.46
N THR A 170 13.91 -11.02 -1.22
CA THR A 170 13.10 -10.85 0.00
C THR A 170 11.89 -11.78 0.04
N LEU A 171 11.29 -12.09 -1.12
CA LEU A 171 10.20 -13.08 -1.22
C LEU A 171 10.70 -14.51 -1.04
N ALA A 172 11.92 -14.83 -1.51
CA ALA A 172 12.52 -16.16 -1.38
C ALA A 172 13.09 -16.42 0.04
N ALA A 173 13.58 -15.40 0.73
CA ALA A 173 14.25 -15.54 2.02
C ALA A 173 13.42 -16.28 3.10
N PRO A 174 12.12 -16.01 3.31
CA PRO A 174 11.28 -16.78 4.23
C PRO A 174 11.20 -18.27 3.87
N GLN A 175 11.19 -18.60 2.57
CA GLN A 175 11.17 -19.99 2.12
C GLN A 175 12.46 -20.70 2.47
N ASP A 176 13.61 -20.07 2.25
CA ASP A 176 14.91 -20.68 2.52
C ASP A 176 15.17 -20.84 4.02
N ARG A 177 14.76 -19.85 4.82
CA ARG A 177 14.73 -19.92 6.28
C ARG A 177 13.86 -21.07 6.78
N LEU A 178 12.66 -21.24 6.20
CA LEU A 178 11.78 -22.33 6.58
C LEU A 178 12.32 -23.70 6.16
N LYS A 179 12.88 -23.83 4.94
CA LYS A 179 13.55 -25.06 4.49
C LYS A 179 14.67 -25.46 5.45
N LYS A 180 15.55 -24.51 5.80
CA LYS A 180 16.63 -24.71 6.79
C LYS A 180 16.08 -25.21 8.13
N LEU A 181 14.98 -24.64 8.62
CA LEU A 181 14.35 -25.06 9.87
C LEU A 181 13.73 -26.47 9.80
N LEU A 182 13.08 -26.81 8.68
CA LEU A 182 12.37 -28.08 8.53
C LEU A 182 13.31 -29.26 8.25
N GLU A 183 14.41 -29.01 7.53
CA GLU A 183 15.47 -30.01 7.25
C GLU A 183 16.36 -30.30 8.47
N ALA A 184 16.46 -29.35 9.40
CA ALA A 184 17.27 -29.52 10.60
C ALA A 184 16.80 -30.69 11.48
N LYS A 185 17.76 -31.49 11.93
CA LYS A 185 17.54 -32.55 12.93
C LYS A 185 17.04 -31.94 14.25
N ASP A 186 17.74 -30.89 14.72
CA ASP A 186 17.46 -30.21 15.98
C ASP A 186 16.81 -28.84 15.76
N LYS A 187 15.49 -28.88 15.56
CA LYS A 187 14.67 -27.69 15.23
C LYS A 187 14.72 -26.59 16.28
N LYS A 188 14.85 -26.95 17.56
CA LYS A 188 14.94 -25.99 18.66
C LYS A 188 16.26 -25.19 18.64
N ALA A 189 17.37 -25.85 18.32
CA ALA A 189 18.67 -25.18 18.24
C ALA A 189 18.68 -24.19 17.07
N VAL A 190 18.19 -24.62 15.91
CA VAL A 190 18.08 -23.75 14.72
C VAL A 190 17.12 -22.58 14.95
N LEU A 191 16.00 -22.78 15.65
CA LEU A 191 15.12 -21.66 16.04
C LEU A 191 15.83 -20.63 16.91
N LEU A 192 16.70 -21.06 17.84
CA LEU A 192 17.47 -20.13 18.67
C LEU A 192 18.53 -19.38 17.86
N GLU A 193 19.18 -20.05 16.92
CA GLU A 193 20.14 -19.42 15.99
C GLU A 193 19.45 -18.38 15.10
N MET A 194 18.29 -18.72 14.53
CA MET A 194 17.50 -17.82 13.70
C MET A 194 16.92 -16.65 14.50
N ALA A 195 16.51 -16.89 15.75
CA ALA A 195 16.08 -15.83 16.66
C ALA A 195 17.22 -14.85 16.96
N ALA A 196 18.44 -15.36 17.16
CA ALA A 196 19.62 -14.53 17.40
C ALA A 196 20.00 -13.69 16.16
N ALA A 197 19.75 -14.20 14.95
CA ALA A 197 19.96 -13.50 13.70
C ALA A 197 18.80 -12.55 13.29
N ASN A 198 17.73 -12.44 14.10
CA ASN A 198 16.49 -11.71 13.78
C ASN A 198 15.83 -12.16 12.46
N GLU A 199 15.89 -13.46 12.16
CA GLU A 199 15.38 -14.03 10.90
C GLU A 199 13.91 -14.50 11.01
N ILE A 200 13.34 -14.48 12.22
CA ILE A 200 11.96 -14.93 12.49
C ILE A 200 11.02 -13.71 12.35
N ASP A 201 10.49 -13.54 11.14
CA ASP A 201 9.59 -12.45 10.75
C ASP A 201 8.16 -12.94 10.49
N ARG A 202 7.23 -11.98 10.33
CA ARG A 202 5.83 -12.28 10.01
C ARG A 202 5.69 -13.08 8.73
N ALA A 203 6.49 -12.74 7.70
CA ALA A 203 6.46 -13.43 6.41
C ALA A 203 6.75 -14.94 6.54
N MET A 204 7.73 -15.33 7.37
CA MET A 204 8.00 -16.74 7.64
C MET A 204 6.84 -17.44 8.38
N ILE A 205 6.18 -16.75 9.32
CA ILE A 205 5.03 -17.30 10.06
C ILE A 205 3.80 -17.44 9.16
N ASP A 206 3.52 -16.46 8.31
CA ASP A 206 2.39 -16.49 7.38
C ASP A 206 2.56 -17.63 6.35
N LEU A 207 3.80 -17.87 5.90
CA LEU A 207 4.12 -19.01 5.02
C LEU A 207 3.93 -20.35 5.72
N LEU A 208 4.27 -20.45 7.01
CA LEU A 208 3.95 -21.62 7.83
C LEU A 208 2.43 -21.85 7.93
N ASP A 209 1.63 -20.79 8.04
CA ASP A 209 0.17 -20.90 8.08
C ASP A 209 -0.42 -21.40 6.76
N GLN A 210 0.02 -20.83 5.64
CA GLN A 210 -0.39 -21.30 4.31
C GLN A 210 -0.07 -22.79 4.11
N ASN A 211 1.10 -23.26 4.60
CA ASN A 211 1.48 -24.66 4.53
C ASN A 211 0.63 -25.55 5.46
N ILE A 212 0.26 -25.07 6.65
CA ILE A 212 -0.65 -25.79 7.56
C ILE A 212 -2.02 -25.95 6.91
N GLU A 213 -2.57 -24.87 6.34
CA GLU A 213 -3.85 -24.90 5.63
C GLU A 213 -3.81 -25.88 4.46
N GLY A 214 -2.75 -25.83 3.62
CA GLY A 214 -2.53 -26.77 2.53
C GLY A 214 -2.46 -28.23 3.01
N ALA A 215 -1.73 -28.51 4.09
CA ALA A 215 -1.62 -29.85 4.66
C ALA A 215 -2.96 -30.36 5.22
N THR A 216 -3.76 -29.49 5.85
CA THR A 216 -5.11 -29.85 6.32
C THR A 216 -6.07 -30.12 5.17
N ALA A 217 -6.02 -29.32 4.10
CA ALA A 217 -6.81 -29.56 2.90
C ALA A 217 -6.44 -30.89 2.23
N ALA A 218 -5.15 -31.25 2.25
CA ALA A 218 -4.62 -32.52 1.75
C ALA A 218 -4.83 -33.72 2.72
N LYS A 219 -5.49 -33.52 3.87
CA LYS A 219 -5.72 -34.54 4.92
C LYS A 219 -4.43 -35.15 5.49
N GLN A 220 -3.35 -34.39 5.51
CA GLN A 220 -2.08 -34.77 6.12
C GLN A 220 -2.00 -34.27 7.57
N ASP A 221 -2.85 -34.82 8.44
CA ASP A 221 -3.06 -34.31 9.81
C ASP A 221 -1.78 -34.32 10.66
N GLN A 222 -0.94 -35.34 10.51
CA GLN A 222 0.33 -35.44 11.24
C GLN A 222 1.32 -34.33 10.85
N ALA A 223 1.38 -33.97 9.57
CA ALA A 223 2.23 -32.87 9.10
C ALA A 223 1.70 -31.52 9.58
N ALA A 224 0.38 -31.32 9.53
CA ALA A 224 -0.27 -30.10 10.02
C ALA A 224 -0.05 -29.91 11.54
N GLU A 225 -0.22 -30.95 12.35
CA GLU A 225 0.06 -30.90 13.78
C GLU A 225 1.53 -30.60 14.09
N PHE A 226 2.44 -31.21 13.34
CA PHE A 226 3.87 -30.96 13.49
C PHE A 226 4.21 -29.49 13.18
N MET A 227 3.71 -28.94 12.06
CA MET A 227 3.94 -27.54 11.69
C MET A 227 3.29 -26.56 12.68
N ARG A 228 2.12 -26.86 13.24
CA ARG A 228 1.51 -26.06 14.32
C ARG A 228 2.42 -25.97 15.55
N LYS A 229 3.08 -27.06 15.94
CA LYS A 229 4.03 -27.07 17.07
C LYS A 229 5.27 -26.22 16.76
N VAL A 230 5.79 -26.29 15.54
CA VAL A 230 6.91 -25.44 15.08
C VAL A 230 6.51 -23.97 15.09
N LYS A 231 5.34 -23.62 14.55
CA LYS A 231 4.79 -22.26 14.58
C LYS A 231 4.69 -21.73 16.02
N GLN A 232 4.11 -22.51 16.94
CA GLN A 232 4.00 -22.11 18.35
C GLN A 232 5.36 -21.85 19.01
N ALA A 233 6.40 -22.59 18.63
CA ALA A 233 7.75 -22.35 19.10
C ALA A 233 8.38 -21.09 18.49
N ALA A 234 8.21 -20.88 17.17
CA ALA A 234 8.73 -19.73 16.46
C ALA A 234 8.08 -18.41 16.88
N LEU A 235 6.77 -18.39 17.16
CA LEU A 235 6.02 -17.21 17.61
C LEU A 235 6.58 -16.56 18.89
N ARG A 236 7.32 -17.32 19.71
CA ARG A 236 7.96 -16.79 20.92
C ARG A 236 9.13 -15.86 20.62
N TYR A 237 9.66 -15.94 19.41
CA TYR A 237 10.84 -15.20 18.93
C TYR A 237 10.51 -14.29 17.75
N LEU A 238 9.21 -14.02 17.52
CA LEU A 238 8.77 -13.12 16.46
C LEU A 238 9.28 -11.70 16.75
N VAL A 239 9.94 -11.11 15.74
CA VAL A 239 10.43 -9.73 15.75
C VAL A 239 9.49 -8.83 14.94
#